data_AF-A0A3R7IDB7-F1
#
_entry.id   AF-A0A3R7IDB7-F1
#
_cell.length_a   1.000
_cell.length_b   1.000
_cell.length_c   1.000
_cell.angle_alpha   90.00
_cell.angle_beta   90.00
_cell.angle_gamma   90.00
#
_symmetry.space_group_name_H-M   'P 1'
#
loop_
_entity.id
_entity.type
_entity.pdbx_description
1 polymer ?
#
loop_
_entity_poly.entity_id
_entity_poly.type
_entity_poly.pdbx_seq_one_letter_code
_entity_poly.pdbx_strand_id
1 'polypeptide(L)' 'MQNITETPDERLEQAYSIAQQAGMTWTYSGVHHQNTFCPSCGSLLIERDRFTLRRHDREGHCPHCGTDTAIKDK' A
#
# COMPACT_ATOMS: atom_id res chain seq x y z
N MET A 1 -16.16 -5.93 -24.91
CA MET A 1 -16.06 -6.54 -23.58
C MET A 1 -15.54 -7.94 -23.78
N GLN A 2 -14.39 -8.29 -23.18
CA GLN A 2 -13.86 -9.65 -23.32
C GLN A 2 -14.61 -10.57 -22.36
N ASN A 3 -15.05 -11.75 -22.83
CA ASN A 3 -15.68 -12.78 -22.00
C ASN A 3 -14.62 -13.56 -21.23
N ILE A 4 -13.97 -12.89 -20.28
CA ILE A 4 -13.09 -13.52 -19.29
C ILE A 4 -13.60 -13.19 -17.91
N THR A 5 -13.48 -14.15 -17.00
CA THR A 5 -13.82 -13.95 -15.59
C THR A 5 -12.84 -12.98 -14.95
N GLU A 6 -13.30 -12.26 -13.94
CA GLU A 6 -12.44 -11.40 -13.12
C GLU A 6 -11.32 -12.24 -12.47
N THR A 7 -10.19 -11.60 -12.21
CA THR A 7 -9.10 -12.22 -11.46
C THR A 7 -9.61 -12.56 -10.06
N PRO A 8 -9.56 -13.83 -9.63
CA PRO A 8 -10.03 -14.21 -8.29
C PRO A 8 -9.24 -13.51 -7.19
N ASP A 9 -9.90 -13.10 -6.10
CA ASP A 9 -9.26 -12.44 -4.94
C ASP A 9 -8.10 -13.28 -4.37
N GLU A 10 -8.24 -14.60 -4.34
CA GLU A 10 -7.18 -15.51 -3.88
C GLU A 10 -5.87 -15.34 -4.68
N ARG A 11 -5.95 -15.05 -5.98
CA ARG A 11 -4.77 -14.79 -6.81
C ARG A 11 -4.14 -13.44 -6.47
N LEU A 12 -4.94 -12.44 -6.11
CA LEU A 12 -4.45 -11.14 -5.67
C LEU A 12 -3.72 -11.24 -4.33
N GLU A 13 -4.26 -11.99 -3.37
CA GLU A 13 -3.61 -12.26 -2.09
C GLU A 13 -2.31 -13.06 -2.25
N GLN A 14 -2.29 -14.05 -3.15
CA GLN A 14 -1.06 -14.77 -3.49
C GLN A 14 0.00 -13.84 -4.08
N ALA A 15 -0.38 -12.96 -5.01
CA ALA A 15 0.54 -11.97 -5.59
C ALA A 15 1.08 -11.00 -4.52
N TYR A 16 0.22 -10.56 -3.60
CA TYR A 16 0.62 -9.74 -2.47
C TYR A 16 1.64 -10.46 -1.58
N SER A 17 1.38 -11.73 -1.22
CA SER A 17 2.31 -12.53 -0.43
C SER A 17 3.68 -12.70 -1.11
N ILE A 18 3.71 -12.93 -2.42
CA ILE A 18 4.97 -13.06 -3.19
C ILE A 18 5.76 -11.74 -3.13
N ALA A 19 5.09 -10.61 -3.30
CA ALA A 19 5.72 -9.29 -3.22
C ALA A 19 6.34 -9.02 -1.84
N GLN A 20 5.61 -9.38 -0.76
CA GLN A 20 6.13 -9.29 0.60
C GLN A 20 7.36 -10.18 0.81
N GLN A 21 7.32 -11.43 0.33
CA GLN A 21 8.47 -12.36 0.41
C GLN A 21 9.68 -11.87 -0.40
N ALA A 22 9.44 -11.15 -1.50
CA ALA A 22 10.49 -10.52 -2.30
C ALA A 22 11.08 -9.26 -1.66
N GLY A 23 10.58 -8.84 -0.49
CA GLY A 23 11.07 -7.67 0.22
C GLY A 23 10.53 -6.33 -0.31
N MET A 24 9.41 -6.34 -1.02
CA MET A 24 8.74 -5.10 -1.42
C MET A 24 8.15 -4.39 -0.19
N THR A 25 8.58 -3.16 0.06
CA THR A 25 8.14 -2.39 1.25
C THR A 25 6.64 -2.05 1.21
N TRP A 26 6.12 -1.73 0.02
CA TRP A 26 4.72 -1.40 -0.20
C TRP A 26 4.22 -2.08 -1.46
N THR A 27 3.14 -2.85 -1.33
CA THR A 27 2.49 -3.53 -2.44
C THR A 27 1.04 -3.09 -2.52
N TYR A 28 0.61 -2.72 -3.72
CA TYR A 28 -0.78 -2.35 -4.01
C TYR A 28 -1.43 -3.50 -4.79
N SER A 29 -2.42 -4.17 -4.20
CA SER A 29 -3.14 -5.29 -4.85
C SER A 29 -4.54 -4.92 -5.35
N GLY A 30 -4.80 -3.63 -5.58
CA GLY A 30 -6.07 -3.18 -6.15
C GLY A 30 -7.18 -3.18 -5.11
N VAL A 31 -8.03 -4.22 -5.08
CA VAL A 31 -9.17 -4.29 -4.15
C VAL A 31 -8.72 -4.43 -2.70
N HIS A 32 -7.66 -5.21 -2.47
CA HIS A 32 -7.06 -5.43 -1.15
C HIS A 32 -5.73 -4.67 -1.05
N HIS A 33 -5.30 -4.33 0.18
CA HIS A 33 -4.00 -3.70 0.46
C HIS A 33 -3.71 -2.41 -0.34
N GLN A 34 -4.58 -1.41 -0.21
CA GLN A 34 -4.45 -0.13 -0.93
C GLN A 34 -3.67 0.94 -0.15
N ASN A 35 -3.63 0.80 1.16
CA ASN A 35 -3.05 1.77 2.07
C ASN A 35 -1.54 1.58 2.19
N THR A 36 -0.83 2.68 2.43
CA THR A 36 0.59 2.66 2.73
C THR A 36 0.77 2.74 4.23
N PHE A 37 1.49 1.78 4.80
CA PHE A 37 1.82 1.74 6.22
C PHE A 37 3.32 2.00 6.43
N CYS A 38 3.66 2.51 7.61
CA CYS A 38 5.04 2.71 8.02
C CYS A 38 5.73 1.35 8.17
N PRO A 39 6.84 1.09 7.46
CA PRO A 39 7.54 -0.19 7.57
C PRO A 39 8.20 -0.40 8.93
N SER A 40 8.41 0.68 9.71
CA SER A 40 9.05 0.60 11.02
C SER A 40 8.05 0.35 12.16
N CYS A 41 6.86 0.96 12.13
CA CYS A 41 5.91 0.87 13.24
C CYS A 41 4.49 0.44 12.86
N GLY A 42 4.21 0.21 11.58
CA GLY A 42 2.89 -0.22 11.09
C GLY A 42 1.81 0.85 11.06
N SER A 43 2.10 2.10 11.45
CA SER A 43 1.11 3.18 11.39
C SER A 43 0.69 3.52 9.96
N LEU A 44 -0.56 3.94 9.78
CA LEU A 44 -1.08 4.37 8.47
C LEU A 44 -0.43 5.69 8.03
N LEU A 45 0.17 5.70 6.84
CA LEU A 45 0.82 6.88 6.25
C LEU A 45 0.03 7.48 5.11
N ILE A 46 -0.52 6.62 4.23
CA ILE A 46 -1.39 7.06 3.13
C ILE A 46 -2.63 6.18 3.13
N GLU A 47 -3.78 6.82 3.35
CA GLU A 47 -5.10 6.21 3.18
C GLU A 47 -5.57 6.42 1.74
N ARG A 48 -6.00 5.33 1.09
CA ARG A 48 -6.60 5.35 -0.25
C ARG A 48 -8.00 4.77 -0.17
N ASP A 49 -8.98 5.56 -0.57
CA ASP A 49 -10.37 5.14 -0.70
C ASP A 49 -10.94 5.67 -2.01
N ARG A 50 -11.08 4.77 -3.00
CA ARG A 50 -11.58 5.07 -4.35
C ARG A 50 -10.83 6.24 -5.01
N PHE A 51 -11.45 7.41 -5.02
CA PHE A 51 -10.92 8.64 -5.64
C PHE A 51 -10.30 9.60 -4.63
N THR A 52 -10.26 9.20 -3.36
CA THR A 52 -9.72 10.01 -2.26
C THR A 52 -8.38 9.44 -1.82
N LEU A 53 -7.42 10.35 -1.64
CA LEU A 53 -6.13 10.07 -1.05
C LEU A 53 -5.93 11.01 0.14
N ARG A 54 -5.60 10.45 1.31
CA ARG A 54 -5.25 11.23 2.50
C ARG A 54 -3.85 10.85 2.96
N ARG A 55 -3.02 11.86 3.21
CA ARG A 55 -1.67 11.71 3.76
C ARG A 55 -1.69 11.98 5.27
N HIS A 56 -1.02 11.12 6.01
CA HIS A 56 -0.81 11.22 7.45
C HIS A 56 0.67 11.42 7.79
N ASP A 57 1.57 11.22 6.83
CA ASP A 57 2.98 11.55 6.98
C ASP A 57 3.21 13.05 7.14
N ARG A 58 4.37 13.41 7.70
CA ARG A 58 4.86 14.79 7.81
C ARG A 58 6.09 14.91 6.92
N GLU A 59 5.91 15.40 5.70
CA GLU A 59 7.00 15.58 4.72
C GLU A 59 7.81 14.29 4.52
N GLY A 60 7.13 13.17 4.29
CA GLY A 60 7.78 11.87 4.12
C GLY A 60 8.21 11.19 5.42
N HIS A 61 7.97 11.79 6.59
CA HIS A 61 8.28 11.17 7.88
C HIS A 61 7.04 10.60 8.55
N CYS A 62 7.19 9.44 9.18
CA CYS A 62 6.14 8.86 9.99
C CYS A 62 5.85 9.76 11.21
N PRO A 63 4.60 10.18 11.46
CA PRO A 63 4.27 11.05 12.58
C PRO A 63 4.37 10.34 13.94
N HIS A 64 4.40 9.00 13.95
CA HIS A 64 4.42 8.19 15.17
C HIS A 64 5.83 7.81 15.62
N CYS A 65 6.70 7.39 14.69
CA CYS A 65 8.05 6.92 15.03
C CYS A 65 9.18 7.76 14.40
N GLY A 66 8.86 8.75 13.56
CA GLY A 66 9.85 9.62 12.94
C GLY A 66 10.65 8.99 11.80
N THR A 67 10.39 7.72 11.43
CA THR A 67 11.06 7.07 10.31
C THR A 67 10.87 7.86 9.02
N ASP A 68 11.97 8.19 8.35
CA ASP A 68 11.94 8.68 6.97
C ASP A 68 11.48 7.54 6.06
N THR A 69 10.35 7.77 5.38
CA THR A 69 9.71 6.79 4.51
C THR A 69 10.08 7.01 3.05
N ALA A 70 10.91 8.01 2.72
CA ALA A 70 11.25 8.40 1.35
C ALA A 70 10.04 8.67 0.44
N ILE A 71 8.84 8.82 1.01
CA ILE A 71 7.63 9.21 0.29
C ILE A 71 7.75 10.70 -0.02
N LYS A 72 7.84 11.04 -1.30
CA LYS A 72 7.94 12.43 -1.76
C LYS A 72 6.59 12.96 -2.21
N ASP A 73 6.41 14.27 -2.14
CA ASP A 73 5.38 14.95 -2.93
C ASP A 73 5.81 14.98 -4.40
N LYS A 74 4.82 15.00 -5.30
CA LYS A 74 5.04 15.16 -6.75
C LYS A 74 5.40 16.60 -7.10
#